data_AF-A0A1B6IC06-F1
#
_entry.id   AF-A0A1B6IC06-F1
#
_cell.length_a   1.000
_cell.length_b   1.000
_cell.length_c   1.000
_cell.angle_alpha   90.00
_cell.angle_beta   90.00
_cell.angle_gamma   90.00
#
_symmetry.space_group_name_H-M   'P 1'
#
loop_
_entity.id
_entity.type
_entity.pdbx_description
1 polymer ?
#
loop_
_entity_poly.entity_id
_entity_poly.type
_entity_poly.pdbx_seq_one_letter_code
_entity_poly.pdbx_strand_id
1 'polypeptide(L)'
;HSMLRSKRNQCIVISGESGSGKTESTNLLLHHLTALSQKGSQGSGVEQTILSAGPVLEAFGNAKTAHNNNSSRFGKFIQVNYKQNGMVHGAVVQKYLLEKSRICSQGRNERNYHVFYYLLKGASPEDRKSLHLRKAETYNYLNRSGCYVLENVDEDHEFSRLKQSMEMVGFTPEKQRRLFAVLSAVLLLGNVELQPRKSVYHHDEAVAVRNTEVVSIISQLLRVKQETLLAALTAKRARASGETLIINYRLPEAIAARDAMAKCLYGALFDWIVLQVNHALLSKKDTLRDHQGNSIGVLDIFGFEDFGPYNSFEQLCINYANEHLQYYFNQHVFKYEQEEYRKEGIRWSDIDFLDNTACLQLIEAKPSGLLCVLDDECNFPGASNETLLQKFNLVHKDNAFYEMPHKREPAFIVRHYAGRVKYQVAEMREKNLDLMRTEMVGVLKNSSMAFVRELVGADPVAVFRWAILRAFFRAHFAFNEAGRRHRQFRDGTKPSLHNRYRNENLISHLVTVSTVNLTVNRIAKNKSFRPRQQGKKGLKNLESMKTLAGRTQSHTHKARKQPLTVTA
;
A
#
# COMPACT_ATOMS: atom_id res chain seq x y z
N HIS A 1 -16.44 -3.10 -23.91
CA HIS A 1 -17.71 -2.92 -24.64
C HIS A 1 -18.89 -2.54 -23.73
N SER A 2 -19.20 -3.31 -22.67
CA SER A 2 -20.36 -3.05 -21.79
C SER A 2 -20.42 -1.64 -21.22
N MET A 3 -19.29 -1.06 -20.81
CA MET A 3 -19.19 0.34 -20.37
C MET A 3 -19.75 1.34 -21.40
N LEU A 4 -19.38 1.18 -22.67
CA LEU A 4 -19.80 2.11 -23.74
C LEU A 4 -21.28 1.91 -24.12
N ARG A 5 -21.75 0.66 -24.12
CA ARG A 5 -23.15 0.33 -24.45
C ARG A 5 -24.11 0.78 -23.35
N SER A 6 -23.81 0.45 -22.09
CA SER A 6 -24.68 0.75 -20.95
C SER A 6 -24.53 2.17 -20.40
N LYS A 7 -23.45 2.87 -20.80
CA LYS A 7 -23.06 4.18 -20.25
C LYS A 7 -22.98 4.17 -18.72
N ARG A 8 -22.49 3.08 -18.14
CA ARG A 8 -22.27 2.91 -16.69
C ARG A 8 -20.82 2.57 -16.39
N ASN A 9 -20.38 2.97 -15.20
CA ASN A 9 -19.10 2.54 -14.64
C ASN A 9 -19.04 1.02 -14.51
N GLN A 10 -17.85 0.46 -14.72
CA GLN A 10 -17.59 -0.97 -14.57
C GLN A 10 -16.50 -1.19 -13.51
N CYS A 11 -16.52 -2.35 -12.87
CA CYS A 11 -15.47 -2.79 -11.95
C CYS A 11 -15.08 -4.22 -12.28
N ILE A 12 -13.79 -4.49 -12.33
CA ILE A 12 -13.21 -5.82 -12.45
C ILE A 12 -12.54 -6.14 -11.12
N VAL A 13 -13.04 -7.15 -10.42
CA VAL A 13 -12.47 -7.61 -9.16
C VAL A 13 -11.67 -8.88 -9.41
N ILE A 14 -10.38 -8.86 -9.07
CA ILE A 14 -9.47 -9.99 -9.24
C ILE A 14 -9.24 -10.61 -7.86
N SER A 15 -9.69 -11.85 -7.67
CA SER A 15 -9.60 -12.56 -6.40
C SER A 15 -8.83 -13.89 -6.51
N GLY A 16 -8.23 -14.30 -5.40
CA GLY A 16 -7.47 -15.54 -5.28
C GLY A 16 -6.40 -15.49 -4.19
N GLU A 17 -5.84 -16.65 -3.84
CA GLU A 17 -4.80 -16.78 -2.80
C GLU A 17 -3.54 -15.96 -3.11
N SER A 18 -2.73 -15.67 -2.09
CA SER A 18 -1.42 -15.01 -2.26
C SER A 18 -0.55 -15.77 -3.27
N GLY A 19 -0.06 -15.10 -4.31
CA GLY A 19 0.73 -15.70 -5.40
C GLY A 19 -0.05 -16.44 -6.50
N SER A 20 -1.37 -16.27 -6.58
CA SER A 20 -2.18 -16.88 -7.67
C SER A 20 -1.99 -16.23 -9.05
N GLY A 21 -1.33 -15.06 -9.14
CA GLY A 21 -1.18 -14.31 -10.39
C GLY A 21 -2.11 -13.09 -10.53
N LYS A 22 -2.70 -12.61 -9.43
CA LYS A 22 -3.58 -11.42 -9.41
C LYS A 22 -2.90 -10.20 -10.03
N THR A 23 -1.70 -9.86 -9.54
CA THR A 23 -0.95 -8.69 -10.00
C THR A 23 -0.55 -8.78 -11.46
N GLU A 24 -0.13 -9.95 -11.94
CA GLU A 24 0.14 -10.17 -13.38
C GLU A 24 -1.12 -10.00 -14.22
N SER A 25 -2.26 -10.52 -13.74
CA SER A 25 -3.55 -10.37 -14.44
C SER A 25 -4.00 -8.92 -14.48
N THR A 26 -3.81 -8.15 -13.40
CA THR A 26 -4.04 -6.70 -13.34
C THR A 26 -3.19 -5.98 -14.38
N ASN A 27 -1.90 -6.29 -14.45
CA ASN A 27 -0.98 -5.66 -15.39
C ASN A 27 -1.37 -5.96 -16.85
N LEU A 28 -1.64 -7.22 -17.18
CA LEU A 28 -2.12 -7.62 -18.51
C LEU A 28 -3.46 -6.96 -18.87
N LEU A 29 -4.38 -6.86 -17.91
CA LEU A 29 -5.66 -6.21 -18.11
C LEU A 29 -5.49 -4.72 -18.40
N LEU A 30 -4.63 -4.01 -17.66
CA LEU A 30 -4.34 -2.60 -17.91
C LEU A 30 -3.67 -2.38 -19.27
N HIS A 31 -2.74 -3.26 -19.67
CA HIS A 31 -2.18 -3.25 -21.01
C HIS A 31 -3.25 -3.42 -22.09
N HIS A 32 -4.20 -4.34 -21.89
CA HIS A 32 -5.27 -4.57 -22.84
C HIS A 32 -6.24 -3.37 -22.91
N LEU A 33 -6.67 -2.85 -21.76
CA LEU A 33 -7.55 -1.69 -21.64
C LEU A 33 -6.95 -0.44 -22.29
N THR A 34 -5.66 -0.20 -22.09
CA THR A 34 -4.95 0.92 -22.72
C THR A 34 -4.77 0.69 -24.22
N ALA A 35 -4.40 -0.50 -24.67
CA ALA A 35 -4.23 -0.82 -26.10
C ALA A 35 -5.54 -0.69 -26.90
N LEU A 36 -6.67 -1.16 -26.36
CA LEU A 36 -7.99 -1.00 -26.99
C LEU A 36 -8.40 0.46 -27.18
N SER A 37 -7.84 1.34 -26.36
CA SER A 37 -8.13 2.77 -26.41
C SER A 37 -7.42 3.52 -27.54
N GLN A 38 -6.35 2.94 -28.10
CA GLN A 38 -5.41 3.66 -28.97
C GLN A 38 -5.93 3.93 -30.40
N LYS A 39 -7.05 3.34 -30.86
CA LYS A 39 -7.67 3.55 -32.20
C LYS A 39 -6.67 3.79 -33.36
N GLY A 40 -5.53 3.07 -33.39
CA GLY A 40 -4.50 3.21 -34.44
C GLY A 40 -3.56 4.42 -34.35
N SER A 41 -3.66 5.25 -33.31
CA SER A 41 -2.65 6.28 -32.98
C SER A 41 -1.64 5.69 -32.00
N GLN A 42 -0.34 5.97 -32.17
CA GLN A 42 0.67 5.62 -31.16
C GLN A 42 0.23 6.23 -29.82
N GLY A 43 0.17 5.39 -28.77
CA GLY A 43 -0.47 5.70 -27.49
C GLY A 43 -0.12 7.09 -26.96
N SER A 44 -1.11 7.77 -26.37
CA SER A 44 -0.86 9.07 -25.75
C SER A 44 0.09 8.90 -24.55
N GLY A 45 0.69 10.00 -24.09
CA GLY A 45 1.58 9.96 -22.94
C GLY A 45 0.93 9.38 -21.68
N VAL A 46 -0.40 9.49 -21.55
CA VAL A 46 -1.16 9.03 -20.37
C VAL A 46 -1.15 7.50 -20.25
N GLU A 47 -1.32 6.75 -21.35
CA GLU A 47 -1.30 5.29 -21.35
C GLU A 47 0.07 4.77 -20.91
N GLN A 48 1.16 5.37 -21.40
CA GLN A 48 2.51 5.02 -20.98
C GLN A 48 2.74 5.33 -19.50
N THR A 49 2.21 6.46 -18.99
CA THR A 49 2.28 6.79 -17.56
C THR A 49 1.50 5.79 -16.70
N ILE A 50 0.32 5.32 -17.14
CA ILE A 50 -0.46 4.28 -16.44
C ILE A 50 0.39 3.00 -16.28
N LEU A 51 1.02 2.54 -17.36
CA LEU A 51 1.83 1.33 -17.33
C LEU A 51 3.13 1.51 -16.55
N SER A 52 3.72 2.71 -16.57
CA SER A 52 4.95 3.03 -15.84
C SER A 52 4.73 3.20 -14.33
N ALA A 53 3.48 3.41 -13.89
CA ALA A 53 3.15 3.49 -12.46
C ALA A 53 3.28 2.13 -11.74
N GLY A 54 3.04 1.02 -12.46
CA GLY A 54 3.12 -0.34 -11.90
C GLY A 54 4.46 -0.64 -11.23
N PRO A 55 5.60 -0.58 -11.95
CA PRO A 55 6.92 -0.86 -11.38
C PRO A 55 7.27 0.01 -10.16
N VAL A 56 6.83 1.27 -10.14
CA VAL A 56 7.03 2.16 -8.99
C VAL A 56 6.25 1.65 -7.78
N LEU A 57 4.96 1.36 -7.95
CA LEU A 57 4.14 0.88 -6.84
C LEU A 57 4.58 -0.51 -6.36
N GLU A 58 5.03 -1.39 -7.26
CA GLU A 58 5.53 -2.72 -6.91
C GLU A 58 6.86 -2.63 -6.14
N ALA A 59 7.82 -1.80 -6.55
CA ALA A 59 9.08 -1.68 -5.84
C ALA A 59 8.91 -1.21 -4.37
N PHE A 60 7.97 -0.30 -4.12
CA PHE A 60 7.71 0.25 -2.78
C PHE A 60 6.58 -0.47 -2.02
N GLY A 61 5.78 -1.27 -2.70
CA GLY A 61 4.58 -1.88 -2.13
C GLY A 61 4.65 -3.40 -2.05
N ASN A 62 5.60 -4.03 -2.73
CA ASN A 62 5.73 -5.49 -2.76
C ASN A 62 6.99 -5.96 -2.02
N ALA A 63 6.91 -7.20 -1.54
CA ALA A 63 8.00 -7.87 -0.85
C ALA A 63 7.96 -9.39 -1.07
N LYS A 64 9.08 -10.04 -0.80
CA LYS A 64 9.15 -11.51 -0.71
C LYS A 64 8.48 -12.00 0.57
N THR A 65 7.52 -12.92 0.45
CA THR A 65 6.97 -13.73 1.54
C THR A 65 7.34 -15.20 1.36
N ALA A 66 6.93 -16.05 2.31
CA ALA A 66 7.15 -17.50 2.21
C ALA A 66 6.53 -18.14 0.95
N HIS A 67 5.43 -17.57 0.42
CA HIS A 67 4.64 -18.16 -0.66
C HIS A 67 4.74 -17.43 -2.00
N ASN A 68 5.28 -16.21 -2.01
CA ASN A 68 5.37 -15.38 -3.20
C ASN A 68 6.59 -14.46 -3.13
N ASN A 69 7.42 -14.46 -4.18
CA ASN A 69 8.61 -13.62 -4.26
C ASN A 69 8.31 -12.14 -4.54
N ASN A 70 7.13 -11.82 -5.10
CA ASN A 70 6.66 -10.47 -5.40
C ASN A 70 5.23 -10.30 -4.85
N SER A 71 5.08 -10.41 -3.53
CA SER A 71 3.78 -10.32 -2.86
C SER A 71 3.38 -8.87 -2.65
N SER A 72 2.24 -8.45 -3.20
CA SER A 72 1.65 -7.14 -2.91
C SER A 72 1.39 -7.02 -1.41
N ARG A 73 2.01 -6.03 -0.78
CA ARG A 73 1.85 -5.70 0.64
C ARG A 73 1.03 -4.42 0.88
N PHE A 74 0.23 -4.05 -0.12
CA PHE A 74 -0.83 -3.05 -0.08
C PHE A 74 -1.92 -3.46 -1.09
N GLY A 75 -3.17 -3.04 -0.85
CA GLY A 75 -4.26 -3.16 -1.82
C GLY A 75 -4.26 -1.97 -2.77
N LYS A 76 -4.57 -2.19 -4.04
CA LYS A 76 -4.66 -1.15 -5.05
C LYS A 76 -5.98 -1.24 -5.82
N PHE A 77 -6.65 -0.10 -5.93
CA PHE A 77 -7.77 0.10 -6.84
C PHE A 77 -7.35 1.11 -7.90
N ILE A 78 -7.35 0.67 -9.17
CA ILE A 78 -6.95 1.49 -10.30
C ILE A 78 -8.22 1.79 -11.11
N GLN A 79 -8.66 3.04 -11.07
CA GLN A 79 -9.76 3.53 -11.86
C GLN A 79 -9.23 4.17 -13.14
N VAL A 80 -9.47 3.53 -14.28
CA VAL A 80 -9.16 4.09 -15.59
C VAL A 80 -10.38 4.88 -16.09
N ASN A 81 -10.19 6.16 -16.36
CA ASN A 81 -11.24 7.08 -16.79
C ASN A 81 -11.24 7.20 -18.31
N TYR A 82 -12.41 7.12 -18.94
CA TYR A 82 -12.57 7.14 -20.39
C TYR A 82 -13.48 8.27 -20.82
N LYS A 83 -13.11 8.96 -21.90
CA LYS A 83 -14.01 9.88 -22.61
C LYS A 83 -15.18 9.11 -23.22
N GLN A 84 -16.27 9.81 -23.54
CA GLN A 84 -17.46 9.22 -24.18
C GLN A 84 -17.15 8.47 -25.48
N ASN A 85 -16.09 8.86 -26.19
CA ASN A 85 -15.64 8.22 -27.43
C ASN A 85 -14.79 6.93 -27.21
N GLY A 86 -14.60 6.51 -25.96
CA GLY A 86 -13.83 5.32 -25.56
C GLY A 86 -12.32 5.54 -25.41
N MET A 87 -11.83 6.77 -25.56
CA MET A 87 -10.41 7.09 -25.35
C MET A 87 -10.08 7.26 -23.87
N VAL A 88 -8.93 6.75 -23.43
CA VAL A 88 -8.40 6.94 -22.07
C VAL A 88 -8.19 8.43 -21.85
N HIS A 89 -8.76 8.92 -20.76
CA HIS A 89 -8.62 10.30 -20.33
C HIS A 89 -7.52 10.45 -19.27
N GLY A 90 -7.44 9.48 -18.36
CA GLY A 90 -6.56 9.49 -17.19
C GLY A 90 -6.83 8.27 -16.32
N ALA A 91 -6.13 8.19 -15.20
CA ALA A 91 -6.39 7.16 -14.20
C ALA A 91 -6.23 7.70 -12.77
N VAL A 92 -6.82 7.01 -11.82
CA VAL A 92 -6.67 7.27 -10.38
C VAL A 92 -6.32 5.96 -9.69
N VAL A 93 -5.30 5.99 -8.85
CA VAL A 93 -4.88 4.89 -7.99
C VAL A 93 -5.27 5.22 -6.56
N GLN A 94 -6.08 4.37 -5.96
CA GLN A 94 -6.38 4.37 -4.54
C GLN A 94 -5.65 3.20 -3.89
N LYS A 95 -4.95 3.48 -2.79
CA LYS A 95 -4.23 2.46 -2.02
C LYS A 95 -4.97 2.11 -0.73
N TYR A 96 -4.82 0.88 -0.28
CA TYR A 96 -5.41 0.36 0.94
C TYR A 96 -4.37 -0.40 1.75
N LEU A 97 -4.36 -0.20 3.07
CA LEU A 97 -3.64 -1.04 4.05
C LEU A 97 -2.20 -1.41 3.64
N LEU A 98 -1.29 -0.43 3.60
CA LEU A 98 0.14 -0.74 3.48
C LEU A 98 0.61 -1.46 4.76
N GLU A 99 1.25 -2.61 4.64
CA GLU A 99 1.81 -3.37 5.76
C GLU A 99 3.05 -2.67 6.34
N LYS A 100 2.85 -1.62 7.14
CA LYS A 100 3.94 -0.80 7.69
C LYS A 100 4.85 -1.59 8.64
N SER A 101 4.33 -2.58 9.37
CA SER A 101 5.12 -3.40 10.30
C SER A 101 6.25 -4.16 9.61
N ARG A 102 6.11 -4.46 8.30
CA ARG A 102 7.17 -5.03 7.48
C ARG A 102 8.46 -4.21 7.47
N ILE A 103 8.40 -2.93 7.81
CA ILE A 103 9.60 -2.09 7.90
C ILE A 103 10.52 -2.56 9.02
N CYS A 104 9.98 -2.95 10.18
CA CYS A 104 10.78 -3.30 11.37
C CYS A 104 10.78 -4.79 11.69
N SER A 105 9.84 -5.58 11.15
CA SER A 105 9.70 -7.00 11.44
C SER A 105 9.34 -7.78 10.18
N GLN A 106 10.02 -8.90 9.94
CA GLN A 106 9.76 -9.80 8.81
C GLN A 106 9.82 -11.24 9.30
N GLY A 107 8.99 -12.11 8.71
CA GLY A 107 9.05 -13.55 8.96
C GLY A 107 10.37 -14.16 8.49
N ARG A 108 10.67 -15.37 8.99
CA ARG A 108 11.83 -16.14 8.53
C ARG A 108 11.75 -16.35 7.01
N ASN A 109 12.85 -16.14 6.30
CA ASN A 109 12.94 -16.24 4.84
C ASN A 109 12.06 -15.24 4.05
N GLU A 110 11.50 -14.23 4.70
CA GLU A 110 10.84 -13.10 4.05
C GLU A 110 11.79 -11.93 3.82
N ARG A 111 11.34 -10.90 3.11
CA ARG A 111 12.08 -9.63 2.98
C ARG A 111 11.27 -8.43 3.42
N ASN A 112 12.00 -7.34 3.61
CA ASN A 112 11.44 -6.01 3.55
C ASN A 112 11.05 -5.65 2.10
N TYR A 113 10.52 -4.45 1.86
CA TYR A 113 10.13 -4.00 0.52
C TYR A 113 11.28 -4.01 -0.48
N HIS A 114 10.99 -4.34 -1.75
CA HIS A 114 12.00 -4.51 -2.78
C HIS A 114 12.91 -3.29 -2.99
N VAL A 115 12.34 -2.08 -2.86
CA VAL A 115 13.08 -0.83 -3.07
C VAL A 115 14.33 -0.70 -2.20
N PHE A 116 14.34 -1.26 -0.99
CA PHE A 116 15.54 -1.25 -0.15
C PHE A 116 16.67 -2.04 -0.79
N TYR A 117 16.37 -3.24 -1.31
CA TYR A 117 17.37 -4.11 -1.93
C TYR A 117 17.82 -3.54 -3.28
N TYR A 118 16.89 -3.01 -4.08
CA TYR A 118 17.20 -2.32 -5.34
C TYR A 118 18.14 -1.13 -5.10
N LEU A 119 17.86 -0.29 -4.11
CA LEU A 119 18.71 0.85 -3.76
C LEU A 119 20.12 0.39 -3.33
N LEU A 120 20.23 -0.63 -2.48
CA LEU A 120 21.53 -1.09 -1.98
C LEU A 120 22.37 -1.79 -3.07
N LYS A 121 21.73 -2.39 -4.06
CA LYS A 121 22.41 -3.05 -5.19
C LYS A 121 22.75 -2.07 -6.30
N GLY A 122 21.78 -1.34 -6.81
CA GLY A 122 21.94 -0.50 -8.00
C GLY A 122 22.33 0.96 -7.77
N ALA A 123 22.49 1.42 -6.53
CA ALA A 123 23.01 2.77 -6.28
C ALA A 123 24.44 2.92 -6.83
N SER A 124 24.68 4.05 -7.52
CA SER A 124 26.00 4.47 -8.00
C SER A 124 26.99 4.65 -6.83
N PRO A 125 28.31 4.60 -7.06
CA PRO A 125 29.31 4.89 -6.03
C PRO A 125 29.10 6.24 -5.34
N GLU A 126 28.69 7.26 -6.10
CA GLU A 126 28.39 8.60 -5.61
C GLU A 126 27.13 8.62 -4.73
N ASP A 127 26.07 7.94 -5.16
CA ASP A 127 24.83 7.80 -4.39
C ASP A 127 25.09 6.99 -3.11
N ARG A 128 25.87 5.90 -3.17
CA ARG A 128 26.25 5.10 -2.00
C ARG A 128 26.95 5.93 -0.93
N LYS A 129 27.88 6.80 -1.35
CA LYS A 129 28.60 7.70 -0.43
C LYS A 129 27.67 8.77 0.14
N SER A 130 26.92 9.47 -0.71
CA SER A 130 26.06 10.58 -0.28
C SER A 130 24.86 10.14 0.55
N LEU A 131 24.34 8.94 0.32
CA LEU A 131 23.23 8.36 1.06
C LEU A 131 23.71 7.48 2.24
N HIS A 132 25.02 7.35 2.47
CA HIS A 132 25.59 6.50 3.52
C HIS A 132 25.12 5.04 3.47
N LEU A 133 25.01 4.49 2.25
CA LEU A 133 24.54 3.12 2.03
C LEU A 133 25.60 2.09 2.40
N ARG A 134 25.17 1.03 3.07
CA ARG A 134 25.97 -0.12 3.48
C ARG A 134 25.38 -1.40 2.88
N LYS A 135 25.99 -2.55 3.16
CA LYS A 135 25.43 -3.84 2.71
C LYS A 135 24.16 -4.19 3.50
N ALA A 136 23.25 -4.96 2.90
CA ALA A 136 21.95 -5.28 3.49
C ALA A 136 22.06 -5.96 4.86
N GLU A 137 23.08 -6.79 5.06
CA GLU A 137 23.35 -7.53 6.30
C GLU A 137 23.65 -6.61 7.49
N THR A 138 24.08 -5.37 7.22
CA THR A 138 24.43 -4.40 8.26
C THR A 138 23.23 -3.61 8.78
N TYR A 139 22.06 -3.74 8.15
CA TYR A 139 20.85 -3.03 8.57
C TYR A 139 19.94 -3.95 9.37
N ASN A 140 19.62 -3.54 10.60
CA ASN A 140 18.76 -4.29 11.52
C ASN A 140 17.34 -4.51 10.98
N TYR A 141 16.88 -3.69 10.03
CA TYR A 141 15.58 -3.82 9.36
C TYR A 141 15.61 -4.75 8.14
N LEU A 142 16.78 -5.23 7.72
CA LEU A 142 16.94 -6.12 6.57
C LEU A 142 17.58 -7.47 6.93
N ASN A 143 18.25 -7.59 8.09
CA ASN A 143 19.05 -8.76 8.45
C ASN A 143 18.36 -9.80 9.34
N ARG A 144 17.14 -9.53 9.82
CA ARG A 144 16.42 -10.41 10.76
C ARG A 144 15.91 -11.71 10.14
N SER A 145 15.56 -11.69 8.86
CA SER A 145 14.94 -12.85 8.19
C SER A 145 15.94 -13.86 7.64
N GLY A 146 17.22 -13.46 7.51
CA GLY A 146 18.27 -14.24 6.85
C GLY A 146 18.16 -14.32 5.33
N CYS A 147 17.24 -13.57 4.69
CA CYS A 147 17.02 -13.62 3.24
C CYS A 147 17.42 -12.31 2.55
N TYR A 148 18.55 -12.33 1.83
CA TYR A 148 19.09 -11.12 1.18
C TYR A 148 19.03 -11.12 -0.35
N VAL A 149 19.01 -12.29 -1.00
CA VAL A 149 19.12 -12.43 -2.47
C VAL A 149 17.94 -13.21 -3.04
N LEU A 150 17.28 -12.66 -4.07
CA LEU A 150 16.14 -13.31 -4.72
C LEU A 150 16.69 -14.13 -5.87
N GLU A 151 16.30 -15.40 -5.97
CA GLU A 151 16.69 -16.24 -7.10
C GLU A 151 16.08 -15.69 -8.39
N ASN A 152 16.89 -15.62 -9.45
CA ASN A 152 16.49 -15.18 -10.79
C ASN A 152 15.99 -13.73 -10.90
N VAL A 153 16.37 -12.86 -9.96
CA VAL A 153 16.08 -11.42 -10.04
C VAL A 153 17.39 -10.66 -10.07
N ASP A 154 17.60 -9.89 -11.14
CA ASP A 154 18.69 -8.93 -11.22
C ASP A 154 18.26 -7.61 -10.55
N GLU A 155 18.64 -7.45 -9.30
CA GLU A 155 18.28 -6.27 -8.49
C GLU A 155 18.90 -4.97 -9.01
N ASP A 156 20.01 -5.03 -9.77
CA ASP A 156 20.64 -3.86 -10.39
C ASP A 156 19.83 -3.40 -11.62
N HIS A 157 19.44 -4.36 -12.45
CA HIS A 157 18.50 -4.11 -13.56
C HIS A 157 17.15 -3.57 -13.06
N GLU A 158 16.57 -4.17 -12.01
CA GLU A 158 15.30 -3.69 -11.46
C GLU A 158 15.40 -2.28 -10.85
N PHE A 159 16.56 -1.91 -10.28
CA PHE A 159 16.77 -0.53 -9.84
C PHE A 159 16.83 0.46 -11.02
N SER A 160 17.49 0.08 -12.11
CA SER A 160 17.52 0.88 -13.34
C SER A 160 16.13 1.06 -13.93
N ARG A 161 15.35 -0.03 -14.02
CA ARG A 161 13.95 -0.03 -14.45
C ARG A 161 13.07 0.84 -13.54
N LEU A 162 13.29 0.79 -12.23
CA LEU A 162 12.59 1.64 -11.26
C LEU A 162 12.88 3.13 -11.53
N LYS A 163 14.15 3.52 -11.69
CA LYS A 163 14.53 4.93 -11.94
C LYS A 163 13.91 5.47 -13.23
N GLN A 164 13.92 4.67 -14.30
CA GLN A 164 13.27 5.02 -15.57
C GLN A 164 11.75 5.16 -15.39
N SER A 165 11.11 4.22 -14.70
CA SER A 165 9.67 4.27 -14.44
C SER A 165 9.29 5.51 -13.62
N MET A 166 10.07 5.82 -12.59
CA MET A 166 9.93 7.03 -11.79
C MET A 166 10.02 8.31 -12.64
N GLU A 167 10.96 8.38 -13.58
CA GLU A 167 11.07 9.52 -14.50
C GLU A 167 9.81 9.67 -15.38
N MET A 168 9.31 8.55 -15.93
CA MET A 168 8.09 8.52 -16.75
C MET A 168 6.82 8.95 -15.98
N VAL A 169 6.78 8.72 -14.66
CA VAL A 169 5.71 9.21 -13.77
C VAL A 169 6.03 10.55 -13.10
N GLY A 170 6.99 11.32 -13.64
CA GLY A 170 7.22 12.73 -13.27
C GLY A 170 8.10 12.96 -12.04
N PHE A 171 8.89 11.96 -11.63
CA PHE A 171 9.88 12.09 -10.57
C PHE A 171 11.21 12.55 -11.18
N THR A 172 11.45 13.86 -11.10
CA THR A 172 12.74 14.47 -11.46
C THR A 172 13.90 13.81 -10.69
N PRO A 173 15.14 13.85 -11.20
CA PRO A 173 16.31 13.32 -10.49
C PRO A 173 16.48 13.87 -9.06
N GLU A 174 16.10 15.13 -8.83
CA GLU A 174 16.15 15.71 -7.49
C GLU A 174 15.12 15.08 -6.53
N LYS A 175 13.87 14.87 -6.99
CA LYS A 175 12.84 14.13 -6.23
C LYS A 175 13.31 12.72 -5.91
N GLN A 176 13.92 12.02 -6.87
CA GLN A 176 14.47 10.67 -6.65
C GLN A 176 15.55 10.67 -5.57
N ARG A 177 16.52 11.61 -5.62
CA ARG A 177 17.55 11.73 -4.57
C ARG A 177 16.97 11.98 -3.18
N ARG A 178 15.99 12.88 -3.06
CA ARG A 178 15.32 13.16 -1.77
C ARG A 178 14.56 11.95 -1.24
N LEU A 179 13.89 11.21 -2.14
CA LEU A 179 13.22 9.96 -1.80
C LEU A 179 14.22 8.91 -1.30
N PHE A 180 15.34 8.71 -1.99
CA PHE A 180 16.35 7.73 -1.58
C PHE A 180 17.05 8.13 -0.27
N ALA A 181 17.17 9.44 0.01
CA ALA A 181 17.64 9.93 1.31
C ALA A 181 16.69 9.55 2.46
N VAL A 182 15.38 9.62 2.25
CA VAL A 182 14.39 9.16 3.24
C VAL A 182 14.47 7.64 3.43
N LEU A 183 14.61 6.85 2.36
CA LEU A 183 14.80 5.39 2.48
C LEU A 183 16.06 5.03 3.27
N SER A 184 17.17 5.71 3.01
CA SER A 184 18.41 5.50 3.78
C SER A 184 18.23 5.86 5.25
N ALA A 185 17.56 6.99 5.54
CA ALA A 185 17.23 7.38 6.92
C ALA A 185 16.35 6.34 7.63
N VAL A 186 15.37 5.74 6.94
CA VAL A 186 14.55 4.63 7.47
C VAL A 186 15.43 3.42 7.82
N LEU A 187 16.36 3.03 6.95
CA LEU A 187 17.27 1.91 7.23
C LEU A 187 18.20 2.21 8.42
N LEU A 188 18.75 3.43 8.48
CA LEU A 188 19.66 3.84 9.56
C LEU A 188 18.94 4.01 10.89
N LEU A 189 17.65 4.38 10.90
CA LEU A 189 16.84 4.41 12.12
C LEU A 189 16.85 3.04 12.82
N GLY A 190 16.75 1.93 12.07
CA GLY A 190 16.83 0.59 12.65
C GLY A 190 18.17 0.27 13.31
N ASN A 191 19.24 0.96 12.91
CA ASN A 191 20.59 0.80 13.45
C ASN A 191 20.87 1.72 14.65
N VAL A 192 19.92 2.56 15.08
CA VAL A 192 20.07 3.33 16.32
C VAL A 192 20.01 2.37 17.51
N GLU A 193 21.11 2.32 18.26
CA GLU A 193 21.28 1.52 19.47
C GLU A 193 20.89 2.34 20.70
N LEU A 194 19.92 1.82 21.43
CA LEU A 194 19.38 2.43 22.64
C LEU A 194 19.86 1.62 23.84
N GLN A 195 20.32 2.29 24.89
CA GLN A 195 20.79 1.66 26.12
C GLN A 195 20.24 2.40 27.35
N PRO A 196 19.98 1.71 28.46
CA PRO A 196 19.70 2.38 29.73
C PRO A 196 20.88 3.29 30.12
N ARG A 197 20.59 4.46 30.69
CA ARG A 197 21.61 5.32 31.28
C ARG A 197 22.22 4.63 32.48
N LYS A 198 23.55 4.70 32.59
CA LYS A 198 24.24 4.37 33.83
C LYS A 198 24.02 5.53 34.81
N SER A 199 22.95 5.45 35.61
CA SER A 199 22.69 6.38 36.69
C SER A 199 23.37 5.92 37.98
N VAL A 200 23.76 6.87 38.83
CA VAL A 200 24.23 6.64 40.21
C VAL A 200 23.07 6.15 41.10
N TYR A 201 21.82 6.41 40.69
CA TYR A 201 20.62 6.02 41.41
C TYR A 201 19.94 4.83 40.72
N HIS A 202 19.72 3.74 41.47
CA HIS A 202 19.18 2.46 40.98
C HIS A 202 17.74 2.50 40.42
N HIS A 203 17.08 3.65 40.32
CA HIS A 203 15.70 3.81 39.83
C HIS A 203 15.57 4.67 38.57
N ASP A 204 16.66 5.22 38.03
CA ASP A 204 16.61 5.98 36.77
C ASP A 204 16.75 5.03 35.57
N GLU A 205 15.61 4.57 35.06
CA GLU A 205 15.52 3.72 33.85
C GLU A 205 15.55 4.53 32.54
N ALA A 206 15.98 5.80 32.57
CA ALA A 206 16.04 6.64 31.38
C ALA A 206 16.98 6.05 30.31
N VAL A 207 16.61 6.23 29.04
CA VAL A 207 17.36 5.72 27.89
C VAL A 207 18.29 6.78 27.31
N ALA A 208 19.46 6.34 26.83
CA ALA A 208 20.36 7.12 26.00
C ALA A 208 20.65 6.40 24.68
N VAL A 209 21.00 7.16 23.65
CA VAL A 209 21.50 6.62 22.38
C VAL A 209 22.99 6.33 22.53
N ARG A 210 23.41 5.09 22.23
CA ARG A 210 24.81 4.65 22.30
C ARG A 210 25.63 5.16 21.13
N ASN A 211 25.07 5.08 19.92
CA ASN A 211 25.74 5.40 18.65
C ASN A 211 25.20 6.71 18.04
N THR A 212 25.51 7.82 18.68
CA THR A 212 25.02 9.16 18.29
C THR A 212 25.44 9.59 16.88
N GLU A 213 26.51 9.02 16.33
CA GLU A 213 26.98 9.22 14.97
C GLU A 213 25.95 8.75 13.93
N VAL A 214 25.22 7.66 14.19
CA VAL A 214 24.14 7.19 13.31
C VAL A 214 23.00 8.22 13.28
N VAL A 215 22.67 8.79 14.45
CA VAL A 215 21.65 9.85 14.55
C VAL A 215 22.11 11.13 13.85
N SER A 216 23.40 11.45 13.88
CA SER A 216 23.96 12.57 13.12
C SER A 216 23.75 12.37 11.62
N ILE A 217 24.04 11.18 11.08
CA ILE A 217 23.81 10.87 9.65
C ILE A 217 22.32 10.99 9.30
N ILE A 218 21.42 10.41 10.12
CA ILE A 218 19.96 10.52 9.91
C ILE A 218 19.53 12.00 9.89
N SER A 219 20.07 12.82 10.81
CA SER A 219 19.76 14.23 10.89
C SER A 219 20.19 15.00 9.63
N GLN A 220 21.31 14.63 9.02
CA GLN A 220 21.79 15.21 7.75
C GLN A 220 20.92 14.79 6.57
N LEU A 221 20.55 13.51 6.48
CA LEU A 221 19.68 12.98 5.42
C LEU A 221 18.29 13.61 5.46
N LEU A 222 17.69 13.69 6.64
CA LEU A 222 16.36 14.29 6.86
C LEU A 222 16.40 15.82 7.01
N ARG A 223 17.60 16.41 7.08
CA ARG A 223 17.84 17.84 7.29
C ARG A 223 17.13 18.43 8.52
N VAL A 224 17.15 17.69 9.62
CA VAL A 224 16.59 18.07 10.94
C VAL A 224 17.72 18.36 11.93
N LYS A 225 17.43 19.04 13.04
CA LYS A 225 18.42 19.27 14.11
C LYS A 225 18.68 17.98 14.88
N GLN A 226 19.95 17.61 15.04
CA GLN A 226 20.35 16.40 15.74
C GLN A 226 19.85 16.38 17.20
N GLU A 227 19.92 17.49 17.92
CA GLU A 227 19.48 17.52 19.33
C GLU A 227 18.00 17.20 19.47
N THR A 228 17.16 17.74 18.57
CA THR A 228 15.72 17.51 18.58
C THR A 228 15.38 16.06 18.24
N LEU A 229 16.13 15.45 17.32
CA LEU A 229 15.95 14.05 16.95
C LEU A 229 16.35 13.10 18.10
N LEU A 230 17.48 13.38 18.76
CA LEU A 230 17.90 12.64 19.95
C LEU A 230 16.84 12.71 21.05
N ALA A 231 16.36 13.91 21.38
CA ALA A 231 15.33 14.11 22.39
C ALA A 231 14.04 13.34 22.07
N ALA A 232 13.60 13.35 20.81
CA ALA A 232 12.41 12.63 20.37
C ALA A 232 12.56 11.10 20.39
N LEU A 233 13.79 10.58 20.34
CA LEU A 233 14.08 9.15 20.46
C LEU A 233 14.19 8.67 21.92
N THR A 234 14.41 9.59 22.87
CA THR A 234 14.63 9.25 24.28
C THR A 234 13.55 9.73 25.24
N ALA A 235 12.66 10.64 24.82
CA ALA A 235 11.62 11.20 25.68
C ALA A 235 10.34 11.59 24.91
N LYS A 236 9.20 11.63 25.63
CA LYS A 236 7.92 12.22 25.18
C LYS A 236 7.59 13.45 26.01
N ARG A 237 6.88 14.42 25.42
CA ARG A 237 6.20 15.47 26.19
C ARG A 237 4.77 15.03 26.49
N ALA A 238 4.35 15.17 27.74
CA ALA A 238 2.97 14.98 28.16
C ALA A 238 2.43 16.31 28.69
N ARG A 239 1.19 16.65 28.31
CA ARG A 239 0.51 17.81 28.86
C ARG A 239 -0.41 17.37 29.99
N ALA A 240 -0.20 17.88 31.18
CA ALA A 240 -1.04 17.63 32.34
C ALA A 240 -1.36 18.98 33.01
N SER A 241 -2.65 19.28 33.20
CA SER A 241 -3.12 20.48 33.93
C SER A 241 -2.50 21.82 33.47
N GLY A 242 -2.25 21.98 32.16
CA GLY A 242 -1.66 23.20 31.58
C GLY A 242 -0.13 23.21 31.53
N GLU A 243 0.54 22.32 32.24
CA GLU A 243 2.01 22.16 32.22
C GLU A 243 2.45 21.13 31.18
N THR A 244 3.66 21.31 30.63
CA THR A 244 4.29 20.36 29.70
C THR A 244 5.44 19.67 30.40
N LEU A 245 5.23 18.40 30.75
CA LEU A 245 6.22 17.55 31.42
C LEU A 245 6.99 16.73 30.38
N ILE A 246 8.31 16.60 30.57
CA ILE A 246 9.16 15.72 29.76
C ILE A 246 9.27 14.38 30.50
N ILE A 247 8.77 13.32 29.87
CA ILE A 247 8.81 11.95 30.39
C ILE A 247 9.85 11.18 29.58
N ASN A 248 10.93 10.74 30.24
CA ASN A 248 11.93 9.89 29.62
C ASN A 248 11.35 8.50 29.31
N TYR A 249 11.74 7.94 28.17
CA TYR A 249 11.36 6.59 27.80
C TYR A 249 12.15 5.56 28.60
N ARG A 250 11.49 4.44 28.88
CA ARG A 250 12.15 3.17 29.17
C ARG A 250 12.64 2.51 27.88
N LEU A 251 13.55 1.55 27.99
CA LEU A 251 14.16 0.90 26.82
C LEU A 251 13.12 0.34 25.82
N PRO A 252 12.07 -0.41 26.25
CA PRO A 252 11.06 -0.90 25.31
C PRO A 252 10.26 0.22 24.63
N GLU A 253 9.94 1.29 25.36
CA GLU A 253 9.22 2.45 24.81
C GLU A 253 10.05 3.20 23.77
N ALA A 254 11.36 3.34 24.01
CA ALA A 254 12.28 4.01 23.09
C ALA A 254 12.46 3.21 21.79
N ILE A 255 12.55 1.87 21.88
CA ILE A 255 12.58 0.98 20.72
C ILE A 255 11.29 1.10 19.92
N ALA A 256 10.13 1.06 20.59
CA ALA A 256 8.83 1.22 19.95
C ALA A 256 8.70 2.61 19.29
N ALA A 257 9.19 3.68 19.92
CA ALA A 257 9.20 5.01 19.33
C ALA A 257 10.05 5.09 18.06
N ARG A 258 11.29 4.56 18.09
CA ARG A 258 12.17 4.48 16.92
C ARG A 258 11.50 3.73 15.76
N ASP A 259 10.92 2.57 16.04
CA ASP A 259 10.27 1.75 15.01
C ASP A 259 8.99 2.43 14.48
N ALA A 260 8.21 3.10 15.33
CA ALA A 260 7.07 3.92 14.91
C ALA A 260 7.50 5.08 13.98
N MET A 261 8.65 5.71 14.24
CA MET A 261 9.21 6.74 13.36
C MET A 261 9.52 6.19 11.97
N ALA A 262 10.18 5.03 11.91
CA ALA A 262 10.54 4.38 10.65
C ALA A 262 9.30 3.98 9.84
N LYS A 263 8.31 3.35 10.50
CA LYS A 263 7.01 3.00 9.90
C LYS A 263 6.28 4.22 9.34
N CYS A 264 6.23 5.31 10.11
CA CYS A 264 5.54 6.53 9.70
C CYS A 264 6.25 7.21 8.52
N LEU A 265 7.58 7.36 8.57
CA LEU A 265 8.36 7.93 7.46
C LEU A 265 8.15 7.15 6.17
N TYR A 266 8.21 5.83 6.22
CA TYR A 266 7.98 4.99 5.05
C TYR A 266 6.53 5.06 4.56
N GLY A 267 5.56 4.98 5.47
CA GLY A 267 4.14 5.08 5.13
C GLY A 267 3.80 6.41 4.46
N ALA A 268 4.27 7.52 5.02
CA ALA A 268 4.11 8.85 4.46
C ALA A 268 4.82 9.01 3.11
N LEU A 269 6.02 8.42 2.97
CA LEU A 269 6.72 8.38 1.68
C LEU A 269 5.90 7.64 0.63
N PHE A 270 5.32 6.49 0.98
CA PHE A 270 4.45 5.73 0.09
C PHE A 270 3.18 6.50 -0.29
N ASP A 271 2.55 7.18 0.67
CA ASP A 271 1.40 8.08 0.42
C ASP A 271 1.76 9.15 -0.60
N TRP A 272 2.91 9.79 -0.40
CA TRP A 272 3.41 10.81 -1.32
C TRP A 272 3.72 10.25 -2.71
N ILE A 273 4.29 9.05 -2.81
CA ILE A 273 4.52 8.38 -4.09
C ILE A 273 3.20 8.14 -4.83
N VAL A 274 2.18 7.60 -4.15
CA VAL A 274 0.84 7.39 -4.73
C VAL A 274 0.24 8.73 -5.19
N LEU A 275 0.40 9.79 -4.39
CA LEU A 275 -0.06 11.12 -4.76
C LEU A 275 0.65 11.66 -6.02
N GLN A 276 1.97 11.50 -6.13
CA GLN A 276 2.72 11.91 -7.33
C GLN A 276 2.33 11.10 -8.56
N VAL A 277 2.16 9.78 -8.40
CA VAL A 277 1.64 8.90 -9.47
C VAL A 277 0.28 9.39 -9.93
N ASN A 278 -0.65 9.63 -9.00
CA ASN A 278 -1.97 10.18 -9.34
C ASN A 278 -1.87 11.51 -10.07
N HIS A 279 -1.00 12.42 -9.64
CA HIS A 279 -0.79 13.68 -10.33
C HIS A 279 -0.28 13.49 -11.77
N ALA A 280 0.59 12.52 -12.02
CA ALA A 280 1.06 12.20 -13.37
C ALA A 280 -0.05 11.56 -14.25
N LEU A 281 -0.99 10.84 -13.64
CA LEU A 281 -2.11 10.18 -14.30
C LEU A 281 -3.30 11.11 -14.58
N LEU A 282 -3.33 12.30 -13.98
CA LEU A 282 -4.32 13.34 -14.28
C LEU A 282 -4.04 13.98 -15.65
N SER A 283 -5.09 14.16 -16.45
CA SER A 283 -4.96 14.82 -17.75
C SER A 283 -4.57 16.29 -17.57
N LYS A 284 -3.41 16.70 -18.11
CA LYS A 284 -2.90 18.09 -18.07
C LYS A 284 -3.85 19.13 -18.67
N LYS A 285 -4.91 18.72 -19.40
CA LYS A 285 -5.80 19.61 -20.15
C LYS A 285 -7.13 19.96 -19.45
N ASP A 286 -7.53 19.26 -18.38
CA ASP A 286 -8.88 19.43 -17.79
C ASP A 286 -8.86 19.46 -16.24
N THR A 287 -8.05 20.32 -15.62
CA THR A 287 -8.22 20.66 -14.19
C THR A 287 -9.48 21.49 -13.89
N LEU A 288 -10.29 21.81 -14.91
CA LEU A 288 -11.39 22.79 -14.85
C LEU A 288 -12.71 22.32 -15.48
N ARG A 289 -12.81 21.10 -16.01
CA ARG A 289 -14.07 20.57 -16.58
C ARG A 289 -14.44 19.25 -15.91
N ASP A 290 -15.68 19.13 -15.47
CA ASP A 290 -16.23 17.87 -14.99
C ASP A 290 -16.06 16.78 -16.05
N HIS A 291 -15.43 15.67 -15.66
CA HIS A 291 -15.25 14.54 -16.56
C HIS A 291 -16.60 13.92 -16.90
N GLN A 292 -17.13 14.16 -18.10
CA GLN A 292 -18.40 13.61 -18.58
C GLN A 292 -18.30 12.16 -19.11
N GLY A 293 -17.32 11.40 -18.63
CA GLY A 293 -17.01 10.05 -19.08
C GLY A 293 -17.37 8.96 -18.07
N ASN A 294 -17.14 7.70 -18.45
CA ASN A 294 -17.31 6.54 -17.57
C ASN A 294 -15.94 5.95 -17.20
N SER A 295 -15.89 5.17 -16.13
CA SER A 295 -14.66 4.54 -15.66
C SER A 295 -14.73 3.02 -15.61
N ILE A 296 -13.57 2.38 -15.73
CA ILE A 296 -13.37 0.97 -15.39
C ILE A 296 -12.43 0.91 -14.19
N GLY A 297 -12.95 0.45 -13.06
CA GLY A 297 -12.18 0.13 -11.86
C GLY A 297 -11.56 -1.25 -11.96
N VAL A 298 -10.31 -1.40 -11.54
CA VAL A 298 -9.63 -2.69 -11.39
C VAL A 298 -9.17 -2.80 -9.95
N LEU A 299 -9.74 -3.76 -9.22
CA LEU A 299 -9.40 -4.03 -7.83
C LEU A 299 -8.42 -5.19 -7.74
N ASP A 300 -7.21 -4.90 -7.27
CA ASP A 300 -6.15 -5.86 -6.96
C ASP A 300 -5.78 -5.73 -5.49
N ILE A 301 -6.33 -6.62 -4.67
CA ILE A 301 -6.02 -6.67 -3.24
C ILE A 301 -5.24 -7.92 -2.90
N PHE A 302 -4.71 -7.95 -1.68
CA PHE A 302 -4.14 -9.14 -1.07
C PHE A 302 -5.09 -10.32 -1.16
N GLY A 303 -4.52 -11.51 -1.42
CA GLY A 303 -5.29 -12.74 -1.23
C GLY A 303 -5.43 -13.06 0.24
N PHE A 304 -6.36 -13.95 0.57
CA PHE A 304 -6.46 -14.58 1.88
C PHE A 304 -5.09 -15.16 2.32
N GLU A 305 -4.67 -14.93 3.56
CA GLU A 305 -3.39 -15.36 4.11
C GLU A 305 -3.59 -16.18 5.39
N ASP A 306 -2.92 -17.34 5.45
CA ASP A 306 -2.76 -18.11 6.68
C ASP A 306 -1.32 -18.62 6.77
N PHE A 307 -0.55 -18.08 7.71
CA PHE A 307 0.81 -18.45 8.03
C PHE A 307 0.91 -19.45 9.20
N GLY A 308 -0.19 -20.15 9.49
CA GLY A 308 -0.28 -21.15 10.55
C GLY A 308 -0.17 -20.52 11.94
N PRO A 309 0.90 -20.78 12.72
CA PRO A 309 1.00 -20.25 14.08
C PRO A 309 1.42 -18.78 14.15
N TYR A 310 1.78 -18.14 13.04
CA TYR A 310 2.42 -16.81 13.03
C TYR A 310 1.52 -15.69 12.50
N ASN A 311 0.21 -15.90 12.35
CA ASN A 311 -0.69 -14.83 11.93
C ASN A 311 -0.79 -13.76 13.03
N SER A 312 -0.81 -12.50 12.63
CA SER A 312 -0.89 -11.36 13.53
C SER A 312 -1.96 -10.37 13.07
N PHE A 313 -2.01 -9.16 13.66
CA PHE A 313 -3.01 -8.14 13.36
C PHE A 313 -3.15 -7.84 11.86
N GLU A 314 -2.05 -7.83 11.12
CA GLU A 314 -2.04 -7.54 9.69
C GLU A 314 -2.77 -8.62 8.88
N GLN A 315 -2.56 -9.90 9.23
CA GLN A 315 -3.31 -11.01 8.62
C GLN A 315 -4.80 -10.92 8.96
N LEU A 316 -5.16 -10.52 10.18
CA LEU A 316 -6.56 -10.30 10.55
C LEU A 316 -7.19 -9.23 9.67
N CYS A 317 -6.51 -8.10 9.45
CA CYS A 317 -6.99 -7.02 8.58
C CYS A 317 -7.12 -7.47 7.11
N ILE A 318 -6.14 -8.22 6.60
CA ILE A 318 -6.16 -8.78 5.24
C ILE A 318 -7.33 -9.76 5.07
N ASN A 319 -7.51 -10.68 6.03
CA ASN A 319 -8.56 -11.69 5.97
C ASN A 319 -9.95 -11.07 6.17
N TYR A 320 -10.08 -10.04 7.01
CA TYR A 320 -11.30 -9.23 7.12
C TYR A 320 -11.67 -8.55 5.79
N ALA A 321 -10.70 -7.96 5.07
CA ALA A 321 -10.97 -7.40 3.74
C ALA A 321 -11.40 -8.48 2.72
N ASN A 322 -10.82 -9.68 2.80
CA ASN A 322 -11.24 -10.81 1.96
C ASN A 322 -12.64 -11.32 2.34
N GLU A 323 -13.01 -11.30 3.62
CA GLU A 323 -14.35 -11.63 4.10
C GLU A 323 -15.40 -10.67 3.51
N HIS A 324 -15.10 -9.37 3.45
CA HIS A 324 -15.93 -8.37 2.78
C HIS A 324 -16.06 -8.60 1.28
N LEU A 325 -14.96 -8.92 0.60
CA LEU A 325 -15.03 -9.27 -0.83
C LEU A 325 -15.87 -10.53 -1.07
N GLN A 326 -15.75 -11.53 -0.20
CA GLN A 326 -16.53 -12.76 -0.29
C GLN A 326 -18.01 -12.49 -0.05
N TYR A 327 -18.35 -11.64 0.92
CA TYR A 327 -19.72 -11.22 1.18
C TYR A 327 -20.31 -10.50 -0.04
N TYR A 328 -19.58 -9.51 -0.57
CA TYR A 328 -19.99 -8.77 -1.76
C TYR A 328 -20.19 -9.69 -2.98
N PHE A 329 -19.30 -10.66 -3.17
CA PHE A 329 -19.43 -11.70 -4.20
C PHE A 329 -20.71 -12.53 -4.01
N ASN A 330 -20.97 -12.99 -2.79
CA ASN A 330 -22.14 -13.79 -2.47
C ASN A 330 -23.45 -13.02 -2.76
N GLN A 331 -23.51 -11.73 -2.40
CA GLN A 331 -24.66 -10.88 -2.71
C GLN A 331 -24.89 -10.77 -4.23
N HIS A 332 -23.85 -10.53 -5.02
CA HIS A 332 -24.00 -10.28 -6.45
C HIS A 332 -24.26 -11.55 -7.26
N VAL A 333 -23.50 -12.62 -7.01
CA VAL A 333 -23.57 -13.85 -7.82
C VAL A 333 -24.76 -14.72 -7.45
N PHE A 334 -25.15 -14.73 -6.18
CA PHE A 334 -26.26 -15.57 -5.73
C PHE A 334 -27.50 -14.73 -5.41
N LYS A 335 -27.42 -13.79 -4.47
CA LYS A 335 -28.64 -13.18 -3.93
C LYS A 335 -29.37 -12.32 -4.96
N TYR A 336 -28.67 -11.38 -5.61
CA TYR A 336 -29.29 -10.45 -6.56
C TYR A 336 -29.73 -11.12 -7.86
N GLU A 337 -28.95 -12.07 -8.38
CA GLU A 337 -29.35 -12.86 -9.56
C GLU A 337 -30.65 -13.64 -9.29
N GLN A 338 -30.75 -14.31 -8.13
CA GLN A 338 -31.96 -15.03 -7.75
C GLN A 338 -33.16 -14.11 -7.51
N GLU A 339 -32.94 -12.93 -6.94
CA GLU A 339 -33.98 -11.90 -6.83
C GLU A 339 -34.47 -11.42 -8.19
N GLU A 340 -33.59 -11.30 -9.19
CA GLU A 340 -33.96 -10.90 -10.55
C GLU A 340 -34.79 -11.98 -11.24
N TYR A 341 -34.39 -13.26 -11.14
CA TYR A 341 -35.20 -14.37 -11.67
C TYR A 341 -36.61 -14.40 -11.08
N ARG A 342 -36.75 -14.13 -9.78
CA ARG A 342 -38.07 -14.03 -9.13
C ARG A 342 -38.87 -12.84 -9.64
N LYS A 343 -38.25 -11.68 -9.86
CA LYS A 343 -38.91 -10.48 -10.42
C LYS A 343 -39.38 -10.70 -11.86
N GLU A 344 -38.60 -11.40 -12.67
CA GLU A 344 -38.96 -11.75 -14.05
C GLU A 344 -39.98 -12.89 -14.15
N GLY A 345 -40.36 -13.50 -13.02
CA GLY A 345 -41.31 -14.63 -12.98
C GLY A 345 -40.74 -15.92 -13.55
N ILE A 346 -39.40 -16.04 -13.61
CA ILE A 346 -38.72 -17.25 -14.07
C ILE A 346 -38.83 -18.31 -12.98
N ARG A 347 -39.28 -19.52 -13.36
CA ARG A 347 -39.29 -20.67 -12.44
C ARG A 347 -37.86 -21.09 -12.15
N TRP A 348 -37.41 -20.81 -10.94
CA TRP A 348 -36.04 -21.05 -10.48
C TRP A 348 -36.05 -21.80 -9.14
N SER A 349 -35.03 -22.63 -8.92
CA SER A 349 -34.78 -23.29 -7.64
C SER A 349 -33.60 -22.62 -6.98
N ASP A 350 -33.82 -22.06 -5.78
CA ASP A 350 -32.79 -21.30 -5.09
C ASP A 350 -31.54 -22.17 -4.82
N ILE A 351 -30.36 -21.59 -5.07
CA ILE A 351 -29.06 -22.18 -4.81
C ILE A 351 -28.58 -21.69 -3.45
N ASP A 352 -28.40 -22.63 -2.53
CA ASP A 352 -27.79 -22.37 -1.23
C ASP A 352 -26.30 -22.00 -1.39
N PHE A 353 -25.88 -21.00 -0.62
CA PHE A 353 -24.49 -20.57 -0.53
C PHE A 353 -24.12 -20.32 0.94
N LEU A 354 -22.82 -20.37 1.23
CA LEU A 354 -22.32 -20.09 2.57
C LEU A 354 -22.37 -18.57 2.83
N ASP A 355 -23.31 -18.15 3.67
CA ASP A 355 -23.38 -16.76 4.14
C ASP A 355 -22.35 -16.51 5.24
N ASN A 356 -21.49 -15.53 5.00
CA ASN A 356 -20.43 -15.12 5.89
C ASN A 356 -20.73 -13.84 6.69
N THR A 357 -21.96 -13.33 6.64
CA THR A 357 -22.42 -12.14 7.39
C THR A 357 -22.11 -12.24 8.89
N ALA A 358 -22.31 -13.41 9.51
CA ALA A 358 -22.05 -13.60 10.93
C ALA A 358 -20.55 -13.54 11.29
N CYS A 359 -19.66 -13.95 10.37
CA CYS A 359 -18.21 -13.79 10.54
C CYS A 359 -17.82 -12.30 10.44
N LEU A 360 -18.39 -11.56 9.49
CA LEU A 360 -18.19 -10.10 9.41
C LEU A 360 -18.65 -9.41 10.69
N GLN A 361 -19.83 -9.75 11.20
CA GLN A 361 -20.36 -9.21 12.45
C GLN A 361 -19.44 -9.50 13.64
N LEU A 362 -18.84 -10.69 13.74
CA LEU A 362 -17.84 -10.98 14.78
C LEU A 362 -16.68 -9.97 14.74
N ILE A 363 -16.22 -9.59 13.54
CA ILE A 363 -15.05 -8.71 13.38
C ILE A 363 -15.42 -7.22 13.59
N GLU A 364 -16.51 -6.75 12.98
CA GLU A 364 -16.79 -5.31 12.82
C GLU A 364 -18.01 -4.78 13.58
N ALA A 365 -18.87 -5.65 14.13
CA ALA A 365 -20.12 -5.19 14.72
C ALA A 365 -19.88 -4.21 15.87
N LYS A 366 -20.75 -3.22 16.00
CA LYS A 366 -20.76 -2.30 17.14
C LYS A 366 -21.80 -2.76 18.16
N PRO A 367 -21.53 -2.69 19.48
CA PRO A 367 -20.29 -2.21 20.10
C PRO A 367 -19.24 -3.32 20.34
N SER A 368 -19.58 -4.59 20.07
CA SER A 368 -18.85 -5.73 20.65
C SER A 368 -17.92 -6.47 19.70
N GLY A 369 -17.78 -6.08 18.43
CA GLY A 369 -16.92 -6.76 17.47
C GLY A 369 -15.43 -6.67 17.84
N LEU A 370 -14.62 -7.60 17.32
CA LEU A 370 -13.20 -7.70 17.64
C LEU A 370 -12.44 -6.37 17.45
N LEU A 371 -12.72 -5.63 16.37
CA LEU A 371 -12.07 -4.34 16.12
C LEU A 371 -12.51 -3.26 17.12
N CYS A 372 -13.78 -3.26 17.53
CA CYS A 372 -14.29 -2.32 18.54
C CYS A 372 -13.66 -2.60 19.91
N VAL A 373 -13.59 -3.87 20.30
CA VAL A 373 -12.97 -4.27 21.57
C VAL A 373 -11.46 -3.96 21.58
N LEU A 374 -10.79 -4.12 20.44
CA LEU A 374 -9.39 -3.73 20.28
C LEU A 374 -9.20 -2.21 20.45
N ASP A 375 -10.04 -1.40 19.81
CA ASP A 375 -9.99 0.06 19.94
C ASP A 375 -10.24 0.51 21.39
N ASP A 376 -11.20 -0.09 22.08
CA ASP A 376 -11.48 0.20 23.48
C ASP A 376 -10.27 -0.11 24.38
N GLU A 377 -9.64 -1.27 24.21
CA GLU A 377 -8.45 -1.67 24.97
C GLU A 377 -7.20 -0.87 24.59
N CYS A 378 -7.12 -0.32 23.38
CA CYS A 378 -6.06 0.61 22.98
C CYS A 378 -6.19 1.96 23.71
N ASN A 379 -7.42 2.39 23.98
CA ASN A 379 -7.71 3.66 24.68
C ASN A 379 -7.70 3.53 26.21
N PHE A 380 -7.75 2.31 26.76
CA PHE A 380 -7.78 2.08 28.20
C PHE A 380 -6.37 2.19 28.84
N PRO A 381 -6.16 3.10 29.82
CA PRO A 381 -4.88 3.22 30.52
C PRO A 381 -4.52 1.93 31.28
N GLY A 382 -3.32 1.40 31.03
CA GLY A 382 -2.83 0.19 31.71
C GLY A 382 -3.32 -1.14 31.12
N ALA A 383 -4.14 -1.13 30.06
CA ALA A 383 -4.46 -2.36 29.33
C ALA A 383 -3.19 -2.97 28.69
N SER A 384 -3.22 -4.28 28.49
CA SER A 384 -2.16 -5.08 27.87
C SER A 384 -2.72 -5.99 26.77
N ASN A 385 -1.86 -6.66 26.00
CA ASN A 385 -2.33 -7.63 25.00
C ASN A 385 -3.00 -8.86 25.66
N GLU A 386 -2.65 -9.16 26.91
CA GLU A 386 -3.31 -10.19 27.72
C GLU A 386 -4.72 -9.78 28.16
N THR A 387 -4.91 -8.52 28.60
CA THR A 387 -6.26 -8.02 28.96
C THR A 387 -7.18 -7.99 27.74
N LEU A 388 -6.63 -7.60 26.58
CA LEU A 388 -7.30 -7.68 25.29
C LEU A 388 -7.80 -9.09 24.98
N LEU A 389 -6.92 -10.10 25.09
CA LEU A 389 -7.30 -11.49 24.83
C LEU A 389 -8.36 -11.99 25.81
N GLN A 390 -8.24 -11.64 27.10
CA GLN A 390 -9.25 -11.99 28.10
C GLN A 390 -10.62 -11.41 27.73
N LYS A 391 -10.66 -10.17 27.24
CA LYS A 391 -11.90 -9.52 26.82
C LYS A 391 -12.48 -10.13 25.54
N PHE A 392 -11.66 -10.44 24.53
CA PHE A 392 -12.10 -11.20 23.36
C PHE A 392 -12.74 -12.54 23.76
N ASN A 393 -12.08 -13.30 24.63
CA ASN A 393 -12.59 -14.57 25.11
C ASN A 393 -13.91 -14.41 25.89
N LEU A 394 -14.02 -13.40 26.73
CA LEU A 394 -15.22 -13.15 27.53
C LEU A 394 -16.42 -12.77 26.66
N VAL A 395 -16.22 -11.86 25.70
CA VAL A 395 -17.29 -11.30 24.86
C VAL A 395 -17.76 -12.28 23.79
N HIS A 396 -16.85 -13.10 23.25
CA HIS A 396 -17.12 -13.92 22.06
C HIS A 396 -17.15 -15.43 22.30
N LYS A 397 -17.07 -15.91 23.56
CA LYS A 397 -17.06 -17.35 23.88
C LYS A 397 -18.18 -18.19 23.23
N ASP A 398 -19.36 -17.60 23.05
CA ASP A 398 -20.55 -18.29 22.54
C ASP A 398 -20.78 -18.05 21.04
N ASN A 399 -19.88 -17.30 20.36
CA ASN A 399 -19.99 -17.02 18.93
C ASN A 399 -19.46 -18.19 18.11
N ALA A 400 -20.25 -18.72 17.18
CA ALA A 400 -19.89 -19.88 16.34
C ALA A 400 -18.65 -19.69 15.45
N PHE A 401 -18.22 -18.45 15.22
CA PHE A 401 -17.07 -18.08 14.41
C PHE A 401 -15.82 -17.74 15.24
N TYR A 402 -15.93 -17.72 16.56
CA TYR A 402 -14.83 -17.46 17.49
C TYR A 402 -14.47 -18.74 18.25
N GLU A 403 -13.20 -19.10 18.25
CA GLU A 403 -12.70 -20.30 18.94
C GLU A 403 -11.51 -19.95 19.84
N MET A 404 -11.47 -20.56 21.02
CA MET A 404 -10.31 -20.50 21.92
C MET A 404 -9.36 -21.67 21.64
N PRO A 405 -8.03 -21.45 21.56
CA PRO A 405 -7.08 -22.54 21.43
C PRO A 405 -7.22 -23.54 22.59
N HIS A 406 -7.05 -24.84 22.30
CA HIS A 406 -7.23 -25.90 23.31
C HIS A 406 -6.17 -25.86 24.43
N LYS A 407 -4.99 -25.30 24.14
CA LYS A 407 -3.95 -24.98 25.12
C LYS A 407 -4.03 -23.50 25.45
N ARG A 408 -3.68 -23.11 26.68
CA ARG A 408 -3.50 -21.70 27.05
C ARG A 408 -2.35 -21.12 26.23
N GLU A 409 -2.70 -20.55 25.09
CA GLU A 409 -1.83 -19.84 24.17
C GLU A 409 -2.31 -18.38 24.09
N PRO A 410 -1.42 -17.39 23.92
CA PRO A 410 -1.78 -15.99 23.75
C PRO A 410 -2.34 -15.73 22.34
N ALA A 411 -3.40 -16.44 21.98
CA ALA A 411 -3.99 -16.46 20.65
C ALA A 411 -5.50 -16.71 20.68
N PHE A 412 -6.17 -16.34 19.60
CA PHE A 412 -7.57 -16.66 19.33
C PHE A 412 -7.73 -17.19 17.89
N ILE A 413 -8.85 -17.83 17.60
CA ILE A 413 -9.12 -18.43 16.28
C ILE A 413 -10.40 -17.81 15.72
N VAL A 414 -10.36 -17.41 14.45
CA VAL A 414 -11.55 -16.98 13.70
C VAL A 414 -11.81 -17.99 12.60
N ARG A 415 -13.07 -18.40 12.46
CA ARG A 415 -13.53 -19.27 11.37
C ARG A 415 -13.92 -18.39 10.17
N HIS A 416 -13.01 -18.19 9.23
CA HIS A 416 -13.28 -17.45 7.99
C HIS A 416 -13.97 -18.33 6.94
N TYR A 417 -14.48 -17.73 5.87
CA TYR A 417 -15.01 -18.48 4.72
C TYR A 417 -14.00 -19.48 4.11
N ALA A 418 -12.71 -19.17 4.19
CA ALA A 418 -11.63 -20.00 3.66
C ALA A 418 -11.05 -21.00 4.67
N GLY A 419 -11.48 -20.96 5.93
CA GLY A 419 -11.02 -21.87 6.98
C GLY A 419 -10.76 -21.21 8.33
N ARG A 420 -10.30 -22.02 9.30
CA ARG A 420 -9.94 -21.57 10.65
C ARG A 420 -8.53 -20.99 10.65
N VAL A 421 -8.40 -19.75 11.10
CA VAL A 421 -7.10 -19.05 11.19
C VAL A 421 -6.82 -18.68 12.63
N LYS A 422 -5.63 -19.03 13.12
CA LYS A 422 -5.16 -18.71 14.48
C LYS A 422 -4.35 -17.43 14.46
N TYR A 423 -4.73 -16.43 15.26
CA TYR A 423 -4.06 -15.14 15.38
C TYR A 423 -3.41 -14.98 16.75
N GLN A 424 -2.15 -14.55 16.76
CA GLN A 424 -1.39 -14.22 17.97
C GLN A 424 -1.76 -12.82 18.46
N VAL A 425 -2.08 -12.67 19.74
CA VAL A 425 -2.43 -11.36 20.34
C VAL A 425 -1.22 -10.46 20.57
N ALA A 426 0.00 -11.02 20.51
CA ALA A 426 1.23 -10.30 20.72
C ALA A 426 1.34 -9.07 19.79
N GLU A 427 1.60 -7.91 20.38
CA GLU A 427 1.76 -6.61 19.71
C GLU A 427 0.51 -6.10 18.96
N MET A 428 -0.68 -6.71 19.14
CA MET A 428 -1.88 -6.28 18.41
C MET A 428 -2.28 -4.84 18.75
N ARG A 429 -2.23 -4.44 20.02
CA ARG A 429 -2.57 -3.07 20.45
C ARG A 429 -1.60 -2.04 19.91
N GLU A 430 -0.30 -2.33 20.01
CA GLU A 430 0.77 -1.48 19.50
C GLU A 430 0.67 -1.29 17.98
N LYS A 431 0.26 -2.34 17.26
CA LYS A 431 0.02 -2.30 15.81
C LYS A 431 -1.25 -1.53 15.45
N ASN A 432 -2.30 -1.60 16.26
CA ASN A 432 -3.54 -0.85 16.04
C ASN A 432 -3.37 0.65 16.31
N LEU A 433 -2.61 1.00 17.36
CA LEU A 433 -2.41 2.39 17.73
C LEU A 433 -1.73 3.20 16.61
N ASP A 434 -0.83 2.61 15.80
CA ASP A 434 -0.15 3.16 14.59
C ASP A 434 0.10 4.69 14.56
N LEU A 435 0.31 5.31 15.73
CA LEU A 435 0.36 6.75 15.89
C LEU A 435 1.81 7.20 16.01
N MET A 436 2.24 8.05 15.08
CA MET A 436 3.49 8.77 15.22
C MET A 436 3.35 9.75 16.39
N ARG A 437 4.22 9.60 17.40
CA ARG A 437 4.22 10.50 18.57
C ARG A 437 4.43 11.94 18.11
N THR A 438 3.72 12.88 18.75
CA THR A 438 3.74 14.32 18.45
C THR A 438 5.14 14.92 18.39
N GLU A 439 6.06 14.47 19.25
CA GLU A 439 7.46 14.91 19.25
C GLU A 439 8.17 14.57 17.94
N MET A 440 7.97 13.36 17.43
CA MET A 440 8.60 12.91 16.17
C MET A 440 8.04 13.66 14.97
N VAL A 441 6.72 13.91 14.96
CA VAL A 441 6.07 14.79 13.98
C VAL A 441 6.67 16.21 14.07
N GLY A 442 6.88 16.72 15.28
CA GLY A 442 7.49 18.03 15.52
C GLY A 442 8.90 18.16 14.95
N VAL A 443 9.73 17.13 15.11
CA VAL A 443 11.09 17.09 14.53
C VAL A 443 11.03 17.18 13.00
N LEU A 444 10.18 16.36 12.37
CA LEU A 444 10.08 16.29 10.92
C LEU A 444 9.45 17.55 10.31
N LYS A 445 8.47 18.17 10.99
CA LYS A 445 7.87 19.45 10.59
C LYS A 445 8.87 20.61 10.62
N ASN A 446 9.91 20.52 11.45
CA ASN A 446 10.99 21.49 11.53
C ASN A 446 12.21 21.16 10.66
N SER A 447 12.14 20.11 9.82
CA SER A 447 13.17 19.85 8.81
C SER A 447 13.38 21.07 7.92
N SER A 448 14.61 21.38 7.52
CA SER A 448 14.89 22.38 6.48
C SER A 448 14.57 21.87 5.07
N MET A 449 14.46 20.54 4.87
CA MET A 449 14.03 19.94 3.62
C MET A 449 12.50 20.02 3.46
N ALA A 450 12.04 20.78 2.47
CA ALA A 450 10.61 20.93 2.21
C ALA A 450 9.88 19.60 1.96
N PHE A 451 10.56 18.66 1.30
CA PHE A 451 10.06 17.33 1.04
C PHE A 451 9.71 16.56 2.33
N VAL A 452 10.62 16.54 3.32
CA VAL A 452 10.37 15.86 4.61
C VAL A 452 9.20 16.50 5.36
N ARG A 453 9.09 17.84 5.34
CA ARG A 453 7.94 18.54 5.94
C ARG A 453 6.62 18.19 5.25
N GLU A 454 6.63 17.99 3.94
CA GLU A 454 5.46 17.61 3.15
C GLU A 454 4.98 16.20 3.48
N LEU A 455 5.89 15.25 3.71
CA LEU A 455 5.55 13.88 4.11
C LEU A 455 4.73 13.85 5.42
N VAL A 456 5.04 14.71 6.39
CA VAL A 456 4.40 14.73 7.72
C VAL A 456 3.28 15.74 7.89
N GLY A 457 2.81 16.35 6.80
CA GLY A 457 1.64 17.22 6.84
C GLY A 457 0.37 16.40 7.08
N ALA A 458 -0.57 16.95 7.87
CA ALA A 458 -1.74 16.24 8.39
C ALA A 458 -2.74 15.74 7.31
N ASP A 459 -2.52 16.09 6.04
CA ASP A 459 -3.18 15.48 4.88
C ASP A 459 -2.30 15.74 3.63
N PRO A 460 -1.77 14.70 2.96
CA PRO A 460 -0.99 14.85 1.73
C PRO A 460 -1.71 15.66 0.64
N VAL A 461 -3.04 15.57 0.55
CA VAL A 461 -3.87 16.31 -0.42
C VAL A 461 -3.97 17.79 -0.05
N ALA A 462 -4.23 18.11 1.22
CA ALA A 462 -4.20 19.50 1.71
C ALA A 462 -2.81 20.14 1.54
N VAL A 463 -1.73 19.40 1.83
CA VAL A 463 -0.36 19.90 1.65
C VAL A 463 -0.06 20.18 0.18
N PHE A 464 -0.50 19.31 -0.72
CA PHE A 464 -0.36 19.50 -2.16
C PHE A 464 -1.13 20.73 -2.66
N ARG A 465 -2.41 20.87 -2.29
CA ARG A 465 -3.21 22.07 -2.59
C ARG A 465 -2.54 23.34 -2.08
N TRP A 466 -1.99 23.30 -0.87
CA TRP A 466 -1.25 24.41 -0.27
C TRP A 466 0.08 24.71 -0.98
N ALA A 467 0.78 23.70 -1.50
CA ALA A 467 1.98 23.88 -2.31
C ALA A 467 1.69 24.58 -3.64
N ILE A 468 0.59 24.21 -4.31
CA ILE A 468 0.12 24.89 -5.53
C ILE A 468 -0.23 26.35 -5.23
N LEU A 469 -1.03 26.61 -4.19
CA LEU A 469 -1.38 27.96 -3.76
C LEU A 469 -0.14 28.81 -3.48
N ARG A 470 0.85 28.27 -2.75
CA ARG A 470 2.12 28.96 -2.48
C ARG A 470 2.91 29.25 -3.76
N ALA A 471 2.98 28.30 -4.69
CA ALA A 471 3.67 28.48 -5.97
C ALA A 471 2.99 29.56 -6.82
N PHE A 472 1.65 29.54 -6.90
CA PHE A 472 0.85 30.56 -7.55
C PHE A 472 1.11 31.94 -6.96
N PHE A 473 1.02 32.10 -5.63
CA PHE A 473 1.29 33.40 -5.00
C PHE A 473 2.74 33.84 -5.20
N ARG A 474 3.73 32.95 -5.11
CA ARG A 474 5.13 33.29 -5.42
C ARG A 474 5.30 33.78 -6.85
N ALA A 475 4.71 33.10 -7.83
CA ALA A 475 4.76 33.51 -9.23
C ALA A 475 4.03 34.85 -9.44
N HIS A 476 2.85 35.02 -8.84
CA HIS A 476 2.08 36.27 -8.90
C HIS A 476 2.85 37.46 -8.29
N PHE A 477 3.47 37.27 -7.12
CA PHE A 477 4.30 38.30 -6.50
C PHE A 477 5.56 38.58 -7.30
N ALA A 478 6.25 37.55 -7.80
CA ALA A 478 7.43 37.72 -8.67
C ALA A 478 7.07 38.46 -9.97
N PHE A 479 5.91 38.16 -10.57
CA PHE A 479 5.41 38.84 -11.77
C PHE A 479 5.01 40.28 -11.48
N ASN A 480 4.33 40.54 -10.36
CA ASN A 480 4.01 41.90 -9.92
C ASN A 480 5.27 42.71 -9.61
N GLU A 481 6.30 42.09 -9.04
CA GLU A 481 7.56 42.73 -8.72
C GLU A 481 8.39 43.01 -9.98
N ALA A 482 8.45 42.07 -10.93
CA ALA A 482 9.01 42.29 -12.26
C ALA A 482 8.26 43.40 -13.02
N GLY A 483 6.92 43.41 -12.95
CA GLY A 483 6.07 44.44 -13.54
C GLY A 483 6.17 45.80 -12.86
N ARG A 484 6.48 45.85 -11.55
CA ARG A 484 6.84 47.09 -10.84
C ARG A 484 8.21 47.59 -11.25
N ARG A 485 9.23 46.72 -11.33
CA ARG A 485 10.57 47.09 -11.82
C ARG A 485 10.51 47.62 -13.25
N HIS A 486 9.72 47.00 -14.12
CA HIS A 486 9.54 47.45 -15.49
C HIS A 486 8.78 48.79 -15.58
N ARG A 487 7.80 49.03 -14.69
CA ARG A 487 7.11 50.33 -14.59
C ARG A 487 7.95 51.43 -13.94
N GLN A 488 8.79 51.10 -12.96
CA GLN A 488 9.73 52.04 -12.34
C GLN A 488 10.84 52.48 -13.29
N PHE A 489 11.21 51.64 -14.26
CA PHE A 489 12.09 52.03 -15.37
C PHE A 489 11.42 52.94 -16.39
N ARG A 490 10.09 53.04 -16.39
CA ARG A 490 9.32 53.76 -17.41
C ARG A 490 8.64 55.04 -16.89
N ASP A 491 8.21 55.07 -15.64
CA ASP A 491 7.51 56.21 -15.04
C ASP A 491 7.94 56.44 -13.58
N GLY A 492 8.58 57.58 -13.32
CA GLY A 492 9.07 58.00 -12.02
C GLY A 492 7.99 58.56 -11.07
N THR A 493 6.93 57.82 -10.74
CA THR A 493 5.91 58.30 -9.77
C THR A 493 5.22 57.21 -8.93
N LYS A 494 4.88 57.55 -7.67
CA LYS A 494 4.45 56.70 -6.53
C LYS A 494 3.02 56.11 -6.62
N PRO A 495 2.69 55.05 -5.83
CA PRO A 495 1.52 54.19 -6.04
C PRO A 495 0.34 54.45 -5.09
N SER A 496 -0.88 54.04 -5.48
CA SER A 496 -2.06 53.91 -4.61
C SER A 496 -2.50 52.45 -4.44
N LEU A 497 -2.94 52.13 -3.22
CA LEU A 497 -3.35 50.82 -2.71
C LEU A 497 -4.89 50.74 -2.63
N HIS A 498 -5.52 49.71 -3.22
CA HIS A 498 -6.62 48.92 -2.61
C HIS A 498 -7.25 47.94 -3.62
N ASN A 499 -7.28 46.64 -3.33
CA ASN A 499 -8.48 45.98 -2.79
C ASN A 499 -8.25 44.49 -2.52
N ARG A 500 -8.61 44.05 -1.31
CA ARG A 500 -8.84 42.64 -0.92
C ARG A 500 -10.31 42.31 -1.15
N TYR A 501 -10.62 41.03 -1.42
CA TYR A 501 -11.80 40.24 -1.04
C TYR A 501 -11.74 38.94 -1.88
N ARG A 502 -12.20 37.76 -1.49
CA ARG A 502 -12.52 37.06 -0.23
C ARG A 502 -12.56 35.57 -0.58
N ASN A 503 -12.35 34.70 0.40
CA ASN A 503 -12.61 33.25 0.37
C ASN A 503 -14.07 32.93 -0.02
N GLU A 504 -14.32 31.75 -0.62
CA GLU A 504 -14.92 30.60 0.10
C GLU A 504 -15.10 29.32 -0.75
N ASN A 505 -14.88 28.19 -0.05
CA ASN A 505 -15.49 26.85 -0.13
C ASN A 505 -15.42 26.00 -1.41
N LEU A 506 -14.89 24.78 -1.26
CA LEU A 506 -15.60 23.53 -1.62
C LEU A 506 -14.91 22.31 -0.97
N ILE A 507 -15.52 21.82 0.12
CA ILE A 507 -15.35 20.47 0.65
C ILE A 507 -16.60 19.69 0.20
N SER A 508 -16.45 18.76 -0.73
CA SER A 508 -17.31 17.58 -0.85
C SER A 508 -16.70 16.62 -1.87
N HIS A 509 -16.72 15.32 -1.55
CA HIS A 509 -16.82 14.16 -2.45
C HIS A 509 -16.08 12.96 -1.85
N LEU A 510 -16.74 12.36 -0.86
CA LEU A 510 -16.65 10.96 -0.50
C LEU A 510 -18.05 10.39 -0.72
N VAL A 511 -18.14 9.10 -1.09
CA VAL A 511 -19.32 8.32 -1.53
C VAL A 511 -19.45 8.23 -3.05
N THR A 512 -18.86 7.18 -3.65
CA THR A 512 -19.45 6.47 -4.80
C THR A 512 -18.78 5.12 -5.02
N VAL A 513 -19.38 4.05 -4.50
CA VAL A 513 -19.14 2.67 -4.97
C VAL A 513 -20.46 1.91 -5.19
N SER A 514 -21.60 2.48 -4.81
CA SER A 514 -22.90 1.80 -4.80
C SER A 514 -23.58 1.56 -6.16
N THR A 515 -22.99 1.96 -7.29
CA THR A 515 -23.66 1.91 -8.62
C THR A 515 -22.84 1.32 -9.77
N VAL A 516 -21.93 0.38 -9.49
CA VAL A 516 -20.99 -0.15 -10.50
C VAL A 516 -21.35 -1.58 -10.93
N ASN A 517 -21.39 -1.85 -12.25
CA ASN A 517 -21.55 -3.21 -12.79
C ASN A 517 -20.23 -3.99 -12.62
N LEU A 518 -20.32 -5.22 -12.12
CA LEU A 518 -19.18 -6.03 -11.68
C LEU A 518 -18.86 -7.18 -12.64
N THR A 519 -17.58 -7.42 -12.90
CA THR A 519 -17.06 -8.66 -13.48
C THR A 519 -16.00 -9.24 -12.54
N VAL A 520 -16.10 -10.53 -12.18
CA VAL A 520 -15.20 -11.17 -11.20
C VAL A 520 -14.32 -12.22 -11.86
N ASN A 521 -13.00 -12.03 -11.79
CA ASN A 521 -12.03 -13.01 -12.26
C ASN A 521 -11.40 -13.76 -11.07
N ARG A 522 -11.71 -15.05 -10.93
CA ARG A 522 -11.07 -15.95 -9.95
C ARG A 522 -9.86 -16.63 -10.56
N ILE A 523 -8.71 -16.52 -9.89
CA ILE A 523 -7.47 -17.17 -10.33
C ILE A 523 -7.10 -18.29 -9.35
N ALA A 524 -7.06 -19.53 -9.85
CA ALA A 524 -6.67 -20.70 -9.07
C ALA A 524 -5.18 -21.03 -9.23
N LYS A 525 -4.51 -21.40 -8.13
CA LYS A 525 -3.18 -22.03 -8.20
C LYS A 525 -3.33 -23.50 -8.57
N ASN A 526 -2.69 -23.94 -9.66
CA ASN A 526 -2.36 -25.35 -9.83
C ASN A 526 -1.19 -25.69 -8.90
N LYS A 527 -1.40 -26.55 -7.90
CA LYS A 527 -0.37 -26.99 -6.93
C LYS A 527 0.75 -27.87 -7.54
N SER A 528 0.94 -27.87 -8.86
CA SER A 528 1.96 -28.67 -9.53
C SER A 528 2.32 -28.10 -10.92
N PHE A 529 3.00 -26.95 -10.95
CA PHE A 529 3.76 -26.56 -12.13
C PHE A 529 5.24 -26.47 -11.77
N ARG A 530 5.89 -27.65 -11.73
CA ARG A 530 7.32 -27.72 -12.06
C ARG A 530 7.41 -27.81 -13.58
N PRO A 531 8.12 -26.92 -14.28
CA PRO A 531 8.47 -27.18 -15.67
C PRO A 531 9.29 -28.48 -15.68
N ARG A 532 8.85 -29.49 -16.43
CA ARG A 532 9.71 -30.64 -16.71
C ARG A 532 10.98 -30.11 -17.38
N GLN A 533 12.12 -30.21 -16.69
CA GLN A 533 13.42 -30.06 -17.34
C GLN A 533 13.52 -31.12 -18.44
N GLN A 534 13.38 -30.71 -19.69
CA GLN A 534 13.79 -31.54 -20.81
C GLN A 534 15.32 -31.54 -20.82
N GLY A 535 15.89 -32.69 -20.47
CA GLY A 535 17.32 -32.96 -20.62
C GLY A 535 17.71 -32.80 -22.09
N LYS A 536 18.81 -32.07 -22.31
CA LYS A 536 19.50 -31.95 -23.60
C LYS A 536 19.75 -33.35 -24.18
N LYS A 537 19.04 -33.72 -25.25
CA LYS A 537 19.47 -34.78 -26.17
C LYS A 537 19.50 -34.22 -27.59
N GLY A 538 20.61 -34.56 -28.25
CA GLY A 538 21.13 -34.00 -29.49
C GLY A 538 20.15 -33.76 -30.62
N LEU A 539 20.46 -32.72 -31.38
CA LEU A 539 20.09 -32.55 -32.77
C LEU A 539 20.28 -33.87 -33.54
N LYS A 540 19.24 -34.33 -34.21
CA LYS A 540 19.32 -35.04 -35.50
C LYS A 540 17.92 -35.12 -36.14
N ASN A 541 17.87 -34.58 -37.35
CA ASN A 541 17.00 -34.90 -38.48
C ASN A 541 15.48 -34.88 -38.27
N LEU A 542 14.81 -33.93 -38.94
CA LEU A 542 13.51 -34.18 -39.56
C LEU A 542 13.30 -33.20 -40.73
N GLU A 543 13.57 -33.72 -41.92
CA GLU A 543 13.06 -33.22 -43.19
C GLU A 543 11.56 -33.55 -43.32
N SER A 544 10.81 -32.57 -43.82
CA SER A 544 9.75 -32.72 -44.84
C SER A 544 8.37 -33.36 -44.53
N MET A 545 7.39 -32.79 -45.27
CA MET A 545 6.06 -33.27 -45.67
C MET A 545 4.89 -33.08 -44.67
N LYS A 546 4.01 -32.10 -44.89
CA LYS A 546 2.85 -32.04 -45.84
C LYS A 546 1.65 -32.91 -45.43
N THR A 547 0.58 -32.21 -45.02
CA THR A 547 -0.86 -32.41 -45.33
C THR A 547 -1.37 -33.81 -45.69
N LEU A 548 -2.42 -34.27 -45.01
CA LEU A 548 -3.63 -34.79 -45.69
C LEU A 548 -4.85 -34.79 -44.77
N ALA A 549 -6.00 -34.44 -45.36
CA ALA A 549 -7.34 -34.54 -44.78
C ALA A 549 -8.00 -35.88 -45.18
N GLY A 550 -8.87 -36.41 -44.31
CA GLY A 550 -10.07 -37.17 -44.74
C GLY A 550 -10.22 -38.64 -44.32
N ARG A 551 -11.34 -38.88 -43.60
CA ARG A 551 -12.23 -40.06 -43.59
C ARG A 551 -12.02 -41.27 -42.64
N THR A 552 -12.93 -41.31 -41.65
CA THR A 552 -13.79 -42.44 -41.17
C THR A 552 -13.19 -43.80 -40.82
N GLN A 553 -13.27 -44.20 -39.55
CA GLN A 553 -14.22 -45.22 -39.04
C GLN A 553 -14.16 -45.37 -37.51
N SER A 554 -15.24 -45.95 -36.97
CA SER A 554 -15.69 -46.11 -35.59
C SER A 554 -14.74 -46.83 -34.63
N HIS A 555 -14.68 -46.37 -33.37
CA HIS A 555 -14.78 -47.24 -32.18
C HIS A 555 -15.16 -46.46 -30.91
N THR A 556 -15.82 -47.20 -30.03
CA THR A 556 -16.66 -46.87 -28.87
C THR A 556 -15.92 -46.43 -27.60
N HIS A 557 -16.58 -45.52 -26.85
CA HIS A 557 -16.56 -45.31 -25.39
C HIS A 557 -15.24 -45.05 -24.63
N LYS A 558 -15.05 -43.78 -24.22
CA LYS A 558 -15.08 -43.30 -22.82
C LYS A 558 -14.80 -41.78 -22.78
N ALA A 559 -15.86 -40.98 -22.82
CA ALA A 559 -15.78 -39.53 -22.70
C ALA A 559 -15.45 -39.13 -21.26
N ARG A 560 -14.22 -38.64 -21.05
CA ARG A 560 -13.82 -37.90 -19.84
C ARG A 560 -14.36 -36.48 -20.02
N LYS A 561 -15.41 -36.12 -19.27
CA LYS A 561 -16.02 -34.78 -19.27
C LYS A 561 -14.93 -33.70 -19.06
N GLN A 562 -14.69 -32.89 -20.08
CA GLN A 562 -14.10 -31.57 -19.90
C GLN A 562 -15.14 -30.69 -19.17
N PRO A 563 -14.77 -29.94 -18.12
CA PRO A 563 -15.67 -28.95 -17.57
C PRO A 563 -15.79 -27.79 -18.56
N LEU A 564 -17.04 -27.48 -18.91
CA LEU A 564 -17.45 -26.30 -19.65
C LEU A 564 -16.96 -25.05 -18.91
N THR A 565 -16.16 -24.25 -19.59
CA THR A 565 -15.79 -22.90 -19.14
C THR A 565 -17.01 -22.01 -19.35
N VAL A 566 -17.83 -21.82 -18.32
CA VAL A 566 -18.88 -20.80 -18.32
C VAL A 566 -18.19 -19.46 -18.08
N THR A 567 -18.28 -18.58 -19.07
CA THR A 567 -17.84 -17.19 -18.98
C THR A 567 -18.99 -16.38 -18.37
N ALA A 568 -18.73 -15.71 -17.26
CA ALA A 568 -19.56 -14.65 -16.68
C ALA A 568 -18.64 -13.47 -16.32
#